data_AF-A0A2D5VM08-F1
#
_entry.id   AF-A0A2D5VM08-F1
#
_cell.length_a   1.000
_cell.length_b   1.000
_cell.length_c   1.000
_cell.angle_alpha   90.00
_cell.angle_beta   90.00
_cell.angle_gamma   90.00
#
_symmetry.space_group_name_H-M   'P 1'
#
loop_
_entity.id
_entity.type
_entity.pdbx_description
1 polymer ?
#
loop_
_entity_poly.entity_id
_entity_poly.type
_entity_poly.pdbx_seq_one_letter_code
_entity_poly.pdbx_strand_id
1 'polypeptide(L)'
;MIERPTQWPDGRPLGGTNGYSLEWHEWARECELKFVLREMLSVPKESRKAVHDKWLKKFPHATTQRLKSVWDEVVAEINATQQATKRNSCAITQRNRNGRGK
;
A
#
# COMPACT_ATOMS: atom_id res chain seq x y z
N MET A 1 -1.27 -20.46 11.41
CA MET A 1 -0.50 -20.14 10.20
C MET A 1 -1.51 -20.09 9.07
N ILE A 2 -1.94 -18.92 8.60
CA ILE A 2 -2.82 -18.86 7.42
C ILE A 2 -1.87 -19.00 6.24
N GLU A 3 -1.65 -20.24 5.80
CA GLU A 3 -1.04 -20.48 4.49
C GLU A 3 -1.94 -19.80 3.48
N ARG A 4 -1.48 -18.67 2.97
CA ARG A 4 -2.12 -18.07 1.81
C ARG A 4 -2.11 -19.13 0.72
N PRO A 5 -3.22 -19.30 0.00
CA PRO A 5 -3.25 -20.31 -1.02
C PRO A 5 -2.19 -19.92 -2.05
N THR A 6 -1.17 -20.76 -2.20
CA THR A 6 -0.22 -20.77 -3.32
C THR A 6 -0.93 -21.20 -4.62
N GLN A 7 -2.25 -21.12 -4.62
CA GLN A 7 -3.19 -21.65 -5.58
C GLN A 7 -4.39 -20.69 -5.71
N TRP A 8 -4.99 -20.65 -6.89
CA TRP A 8 -6.29 -20.00 -7.10
C TRP A 8 -7.39 -20.71 -6.25
N PRO A 9 -8.61 -20.14 -6.11
CA PRO A 9 -9.75 -20.83 -5.48
C PRO A 9 -10.13 -22.16 -6.14
N ASP A 10 -9.58 -22.44 -7.34
CA ASP A 10 -9.73 -23.67 -8.12
C ASP A 10 -8.59 -24.69 -7.90
N GLY A 11 -7.60 -24.39 -7.05
CA GLY A 11 -6.51 -25.31 -6.67
C GLY A 11 -5.27 -25.32 -7.58
N ARG A 12 -5.14 -24.41 -8.56
CA ARG A 12 -3.99 -24.43 -9.49
C ARG A 12 -2.70 -23.85 -8.91
N PRO A 13 -1.53 -24.52 -9.03
CA PRO A 13 -0.25 -24.06 -8.46
C PRO A 13 0.36 -22.84 -9.17
N LEU A 14 1.31 -22.19 -8.50
CA LEU A 14 2.18 -21.15 -9.05
C LEU A 14 3.08 -21.71 -10.18
N GLY A 15 3.04 -21.09 -11.36
CA GLY A 15 3.85 -21.46 -12.54
C GLY A 15 3.28 -22.62 -13.37
N GLY A 16 3.65 -22.65 -14.67
CA GLY A 16 3.19 -23.62 -15.67
C GLY A 16 2.29 -22.99 -16.74
N THR A 17 1.99 -23.74 -17.80
CA THR A 17 1.25 -23.28 -19.01
C THR A 17 -0.14 -22.69 -18.71
N ASN A 18 -0.70 -22.94 -17.51
CA ASN A 18 -1.99 -22.44 -17.02
C ASN A 18 -1.93 -21.92 -15.55
N GLY A 19 -0.73 -21.66 -15.01
CA GLY A 19 -0.51 -21.07 -13.67
C GLY A 19 -0.34 -19.55 -13.76
N TYR A 20 -0.33 -18.84 -12.62
CA TYR A 20 -0.02 -17.40 -12.61
C TYR A 20 1.35 -17.15 -13.27
N SER A 21 1.43 -16.15 -14.16
CA SER A 21 2.72 -15.67 -14.63
C SER A 21 3.53 -15.18 -13.43
N LEU A 22 4.84 -15.42 -13.46
CA LEU A 22 5.74 -15.00 -12.40
C LEU A 22 5.59 -13.49 -12.11
N GLU A 23 5.39 -12.71 -13.18
CA GLU A 23 5.14 -11.27 -13.15
C GLU A 23 3.93 -10.89 -12.30
N TRP A 24 2.81 -11.61 -12.40
CA TRP A 24 1.61 -11.29 -11.62
C TRP A 24 1.82 -11.49 -10.12
N HIS A 25 2.55 -12.55 -9.75
CA HIS A 25 2.85 -12.85 -8.36
C HIS A 25 3.89 -11.86 -7.78
N GLU A 26 4.86 -11.42 -8.58
CA GLU A 26 5.76 -10.34 -8.19
C GLU A 26 5.03 -9.02 -8.01
N TRP A 27 4.12 -8.68 -8.93
CA TRP A 27 3.24 -7.52 -8.82
C TRP A 27 2.38 -7.57 -7.55
N ALA A 28 1.75 -8.71 -7.25
CA ALA A 28 0.93 -8.87 -6.05
C ALA A 28 1.75 -8.68 -4.75
N ARG A 29 2.97 -9.24 -4.70
CA ARG A 29 3.89 -9.02 -3.56
C ARG A 29 4.29 -7.56 -3.44
N GLU A 30 4.53 -6.87 -4.55
CA GLU A 30 4.84 -5.44 -4.54
C GLU A 30 3.66 -4.61 -3.98
N CYS A 31 2.42 -4.92 -4.38
CA CYS A 31 1.23 -4.29 -3.83
C CYS A 31 1.13 -4.48 -2.30
N GLU A 32 1.50 -5.66 -1.80
CA GLU A 32 1.49 -5.97 -0.36
C GLU A 32 2.56 -5.20 0.40
N LEU A 33 3.76 -5.07 -0.17
CA LEU A 33 4.82 -4.22 0.39
C LEU A 33 4.35 -2.77 0.51
N LYS A 34 3.75 -2.23 -0.57
CA LYS A 34 3.20 -0.87 -0.58
C LYS A 34 2.10 -0.70 0.47
N PHE A 35 1.22 -1.68 0.60
CA PHE A 35 0.16 -1.67 1.62
C PHE A 35 0.71 -1.63 3.05
N VAL A 36 1.66 -2.50 3.39
CA VAL A 36 2.30 -2.52 4.72
C VAL A 36 2.97 -1.18 5.01
N LEU A 37 3.65 -0.60 4.01
CA LEU A 37 4.36 0.66 4.17
C LEU A 37 3.40 1.84 4.40
N ARG A 38 2.25 1.86 3.70
CA ARG A 38 1.18 2.85 3.95
C ARG A 38 0.62 2.75 5.37
N GLU A 39 0.39 1.54 5.88
CA GLU A 39 -0.02 1.35 7.28
C GLU A 39 1.06 1.75 8.29
N MET A 40 2.35 1.55 7.98
CA MET A 40 3.43 2.04 8.83
C MET A 40 3.50 3.57 8.83
N LEU A 41 3.29 4.21 7.67
CA LEU A 41 3.36 5.66 7.55
C LEU A 41 2.14 6.38 8.15
N SER A 42 1.01 5.69 8.31
CA SER A 42 -0.19 6.24 8.97
C SER A 42 -0.08 6.31 10.50
N VAL A 43 0.90 5.62 11.10
CA VAL A 43 1.12 5.60 12.55
C VAL A 43 2.39 6.36 12.97
N PRO A 44 2.48 6.80 14.24
CA PRO A 44 3.70 7.39 14.80
C PRO A 44 4.90 6.45 14.67
N LYS A 45 6.11 7.02 14.59
CA LYS A 45 7.37 6.29 14.36
C LYS A 45 7.58 5.14 15.36
N GLU A 46 7.19 5.34 16.61
CA GLU A 46 7.30 4.37 17.71
C GLU A 46 6.47 3.10 17.45
N SER A 47 5.28 3.25 16.85
CA SER A 47 4.34 2.16 16.57
C SER A 47 4.63 1.43 15.25
N ARG A 48 5.49 1.98 14.39
CA ARG A 48 5.79 1.40 13.07
C ARG A 48 6.36 0.00 13.16
N LYS A 49 7.21 -0.26 14.16
CA LYS A 49 7.79 -1.59 14.39
C LYS A 49 6.70 -2.62 14.71
N ALA A 50 5.74 -2.27 15.57
CA ALA A 50 4.63 -3.15 15.91
C ALA A 50 3.73 -3.46 14.70
N VAL A 51 3.48 -2.46 13.84
CA VAL A 51 2.76 -2.66 12.57
C VAL A 51 3.55 -3.57 11.63
N HIS A 52 4.86 -3.34 11.49
CA HIS A 52 5.72 -4.20 10.67
C HIS A 52 5.72 -5.65 11.18
N ASP A 53 5.90 -5.87 12.48
CA ASP A 53 5.89 -7.20 13.09
C ASP A 53 4.55 -7.92 12.92
N LYS A 54 3.42 -7.18 13.00
CA LYS A 54 2.07 -7.71 12.74
C LYS A 54 1.97 -8.24 11.30
N TRP A 55 2.48 -7.50 10.33
CA TRP A 55 2.41 -7.87 8.91
C TRP A 55 3.47 -8.88 8.51
N LEU A 56 4.64 -8.87 9.11
CA LEU A 56 5.70 -9.85 8.83
C LEU A 56 5.24 -11.29 9.13
N LYS A 57 4.39 -11.47 10.16
CA LYS A 57 3.75 -12.76 10.47
C LYS A 57 2.79 -13.24 9.37
N LYS A 58 2.19 -12.32 8.62
CA LYS A 58 1.25 -12.61 7.52
C LYS A 58 1.94 -12.65 6.15
N PHE A 59 2.94 -11.81 5.95
CA PHE A 59 3.72 -11.62 4.73
C PHE A 59 5.21 -11.78 5.05
N PRO A 60 5.74 -13.02 5.06
CA PRO A 60 7.15 -13.28 5.37
C PRO A 60 8.13 -12.59 4.41
N HIS A 61 7.68 -12.29 3.19
CA HIS A 61 8.48 -11.58 2.18
C HIS A 61 8.53 -10.06 2.40
N ALA A 62 7.73 -9.51 3.32
CA ALA A 62 7.73 -8.09 3.67
C ALA A 62 8.90 -7.70 4.59
N THR A 63 10.12 -8.08 4.18
CA THR A 63 11.33 -7.77 4.93
C THR A 63 11.63 -6.27 4.87
N THR A 64 12.40 -5.77 5.83
CA THR A 64 12.82 -4.36 5.84
C THR A 64 13.56 -3.97 4.55
N GLN A 65 14.31 -4.89 3.95
CA GLN A 65 15.02 -4.65 2.68
C GLN A 65 14.04 -4.46 1.52
N ARG A 66 13.00 -5.30 1.43
CA ARG A 66 11.95 -5.19 0.41
C ARG A 66 11.07 -3.96 0.63
N LEU A 67 10.82 -3.57 1.87
CA LEU A 67 10.10 -2.33 2.17
C LEU A 67 10.90 -1.10 1.76
N LYS A 68 12.23 -1.11 1.92
CA LYS A 68 13.10 -0.01 1.46
C LYS A 68 13.04 0.19 -0.06
N SER A 69 12.87 -0.86 -0.86
CA SER A 69 12.85 -0.72 -2.33
C SER A 69 11.60 0.00 -2.84
N VAL A 70 10.50 -0.01 -2.10
CA VAL A 70 9.24 0.69 -2.45
C VAL A 70 8.99 1.93 -1.59
N TRP A 71 9.92 2.28 -0.70
CA TRP A 71 9.72 3.34 0.29
C TRP A 71 9.47 4.70 -0.36
N ASP A 72 10.38 5.11 -1.27
CA ASP A 72 10.34 6.43 -1.89
C ASP A 72 9.08 6.61 -2.75
N GLU A 73 8.66 5.54 -3.45
CA GLU A 73 7.45 5.54 -4.26
C GLU A 73 6.20 5.80 -3.40
N VAL A 74 6.04 5.06 -2.30
CA VAL A 74 4.88 5.22 -1.41
C VAL A 74 4.89 6.59 -0.73
N VAL A 75 6.05 7.09 -0.32
CA VAL A 75 6.16 8.44 0.25
C VAL A 75 5.74 9.50 -0.77
N ALA A 76 6.17 9.37 -2.04
CA ALA A 76 5.75 10.26 -3.11
C ALA A 76 4.23 10.22 -3.35
N GLU A 77 3.64 9.02 -3.39
CA GLU A 77 2.18 8.84 -3.53
C GLU A 77 1.38 9.49 -2.40
N ILE A 78 1.82 9.32 -1.15
CA ILE A 78 1.16 9.91 0.02
C ILE A 78 1.24 11.43 -0.06
N ASN A 79 2.42 11.98 -0.39
CA ASN A 79 2.62 13.43 -0.52
C ASN A 79 1.76 14.01 -1.66
N ALA A 80 1.72 13.36 -2.81
CA ALA A 80 0.88 13.76 -3.94
C ALA A 80 -0.61 13.77 -3.55
N THR A 81 -1.07 12.72 -2.85
CA THR A 81 -2.44 12.61 -2.36
C THR A 81 -2.76 13.73 -1.38
N GLN A 82 -1.90 14.00 -0.39
CA GLN A 82 -2.09 15.09 0.57
C GLN A 82 -2.13 16.46 -0.11
N GLN A 83 -1.27 16.69 -1.11
CA GLN A 83 -1.26 17.95 -1.86
C GLN A 83 -2.55 18.13 -2.67
N ALA A 84 -3.05 17.06 -3.30
CA ALA A 84 -4.33 17.07 -3.99
C ALA A 84 -5.50 17.39 -3.04
N THR A 85 -5.53 16.75 -1.86
CA THR A 85 -6.57 17.03 -0.84
C THR A 85 -6.54 18.49 -0.39
N LYS A 86 -5.35 19.05 -0.12
CA LYS A 86 -5.20 20.47 0.26
C LYS A 86 -5.68 21.43 -0.84
N ARG A 87 -5.39 21.13 -2.11
CA ARG A 87 -5.87 21.93 -3.25
C ARG A 87 -7.41 21.91 -3.33
N ASN A 88 -8.01 20.72 -3.19
CA ASN A 88 -9.46 20.56 -3.25
C ASN A 88 -10.16 21.26 -2.09
N SER A 89 -9.66 21.17 -0.86
CA SER A 89 -10.24 21.87 0.29
C SER A 89 -10.14 23.39 0.17
N CYS A 90 -9.03 23.90 -0.39
CA CYS A 90 -8.87 25.33 -0.68
C CYS A 90 -9.88 25.81 -1.73
N ALA A 91 -10.05 25.07 -2.83
CA ALA A 91 -11.02 25.38 -3.88
C ALA A 91 -12.47 25.41 -3.36
N ILE A 92 -12.85 24.46 -2.50
CA ILE A 92 -14.16 24.45 -1.84
C ILE A 92 -14.35 25.69 -0.96
N THR A 93 -13.33 26.04 -0.17
CA THR A 93 -13.37 27.22 0.71
C THR A 93 -13.50 28.52 -0.09
N GLN A 94 -12.79 28.65 -1.20
CA GLN A 94 -12.88 29.80 -2.11
C GLN A 94 -14.27 29.92 -2.75
N ARG A 95 -14.85 28.81 -3.22
CA ARG A 95 -16.24 28.78 -3.74
C ARG A 95 -17.26 29.22 -2.69
N ASN A 96 -17.13 28.71 -1.46
CA ASN A 96 -18.03 29.06 -0.36
C ASN A 96 -17.92 30.53 0.06
N ARG A 97 -16.72 31.13 -0.01
CA ARG A 97 -16.55 32.58 0.21
C ARG A 97 -17.21 33.42 -0.88
N ASN A 98 -17.04 33.05 -2.15
CA ASN A 98 -17.59 33.81 -3.27
C ASN A 98 -19.12 33.68 -3.41
N GLY A 99 -19.71 32.57 -2.93
CA GLY A 99 -21.17 32.36 -2.95
C GLY A 99 -21.94 33.03 -1.80
N ARG A 100 -21.26 33.55 -0.77
CA ARG A 100 -21.89 34.11 0.45
C ARG A 100 -22.06 35.65 0.41
N GLY A 101 -21.80 36.27 -0.75
CA GLY A 101 -21.86 37.72 -0.97
C GLY A 101 -23.05 38.19 -1.83
N LYS A 102 -24.18 37.49 -1.78
CA LYS A 102 -25.45 37.96 -2.33
C LYS A 102 -26.49 38.08 -1.23
#